data_AF-A0A957CVS9-F1
#
_entry.id   AF-A0A957CVS9-F1
#
_cell.length_a   1.000
_cell.length_b   1.000
_cell.length_c   1.000
_cell.angle_alpha   90.00
_cell.angle_beta   90.00
_cell.angle_gamma   90.00
#
_symmetry.space_group_name_H-M   'P 1'
#
loop_
_entity.id
_entity.type
_entity.pdbx_description
1 polymer ?
#
loop_
_entity_poly.entity_id
_entity_poly.type
_entity_poly.pdbx_seq_one_letter_code
_entity_poly.pdbx_strand_id
1 'polypeptide(L)'
;MVSKTDDTLRQSLQRIDGRGYKAYKDIQGVYRFPGFALYIDYVQGDPFASPSRLRVRVPQSVAQYPASTFSSRSRRIGLENYLLSVFALAAREAAGRKGSGKSGMIAIDAPGQELLERTAMQVP
;
A
#
# COMPACT_ATOMS: atom_id res chain seq x y z
N MET A 1 -5.57 -16.88 8.06
CA MET A 1 -5.96 -15.51 8.47
C MET A 1 -7.36 -15.23 7.94
N VAL A 2 -8.30 -14.89 8.82
CA VAL A 2 -9.67 -14.51 8.43
C VAL A 2 -9.61 -13.14 7.75
N SER A 3 -10.10 -13.05 6.52
CA SER A 3 -10.12 -11.80 5.76
C SER A 3 -11.32 -10.96 6.18
N LYS A 4 -11.09 -9.71 6.58
CA LYS A 4 -12.13 -8.74 6.93
C LYS A 4 -12.58 -7.98 5.66
N THR A 5 -13.70 -7.27 5.71
CA THR A 5 -14.19 -6.41 4.60
C THR A 5 -13.69 -4.98 4.76
N ASP A 6 -13.80 -4.16 3.73
CA ASP A 6 -13.53 -2.72 3.80
C ASP A 6 -14.48 -2.00 4.79
N ASP A 7 -15.74 -2.43 4.89
CA ASP A 7 -16.68 -1.94 5.92
C ASP A 7 -16.17 -2.21 7.34
N THR A 8 -15.55 -3.38 7.56
CA THR A 8 -14.96 -3.71 8.86
C THR A 8 -13.82 -2.75 9.20
N LEU A 9 -13.00 -2.36 8.22
CA LEU A 9 -11.96 -1.35 8.41
C LEU A 9 -12.59 0.02 8.72
N ARG A 10 -13.62 0.43 7.98
CA ARG A 10 -14.34 1.69 8.20
C ARG A 10 -14.91 1.79 9.62
N GLN A 11 -15.61 0.75 10.07
CA GLN A 11 -16.14 0.68 11.43
C GLN A 11 -15.03 0.71 12.50
N SER A 12 -13.91 0.02 12.24
CA SER A 12 -12.76 0.03 13.15
C SER A 12 -12.16 1.43 13.26
N LEU A 13 -12.01 2.16 12.14
CA LEU A 13 -11.53 3.54 12.09
C LEU A 13 -12.47 4.49 12.83
N GLN A 14 -13.79 4.36 12.65
CA GLN A 14 -14.79 5.16 13.38
C GLN A 14 -14.73 4.91 14.88
N ARG A 15 -14.58 3.65 15.30
CA ARG A 15 -14.49 3.28 16.73
C ARG A 15 -13.24 3.82 17.42
N ILE A 16 -12.13 3.94 16.70
CA ILE A 16 -10.87 4.45 17.28
C ILE A 16 -10.71 5.96 17.15
N ASP A 17 -11.65 6.65 16.49
CA ASP A 17 -11.62 8.09 16.37
C ASP A 17 -11.62 8.76 17.75
N GLY A 18 -10.79 9.79 17.92
CA GLY A 18 -10.56 10.46 19.20
C GLY A 18 -9.86 9.63 20.29
N ARG A 19 -9.55 8.34 20.05
CA ARG A 19 -8.82 7.50 21.03
C ARG A 19 -7.31 7.75 20.97
N GLY A 20 -6.62 7.38 22.04
CA GLY A 20 -5.16 7.44 22.11
C GLY A 20 -4.49 6.57 21.05
N TYR A 21 -3.26 6.93 20.67
CA TYR A 21 -2.55 6.39 19.50
C TYR A 21 -2.43 4.86 19.47
N LYS A 22 -2.31 4.21 20.63
CA LYS A 22 -2.23 2.75 20.76
C LYS A 22 -3.42 2.02 20.10
N ALA A 23 -4.58 2.69 20.00
CA ALA A 23 -5.78 2.14 19.36
C ALA A 23 -5.60 1.83 17.86
N TYR A 24 -4.65 2.49 17.17
CA TYR A 24 -4.35 2.15 15.77
C TYR A 24 -3.83 0.72 15.59
N LYS A 25 -3.33 0.05 16.64
CA LYS A 25 -2.94 -1.37 16.53
C LYS A 25 -4.13 -2.27 16.18
N ASP A 26 -5.36 -1.84 16.47
CA ASP A 26 -6.59 -2.60 16.18
C ASP A 26 -6.85 -2.75 14.67
N ILE A 27 -6.30 -1.87 13.83
CA ILE A 27 -6.48 -1.94 12.37
C ILE A 27 -5.45 -2.84 11.67
N GLN A 28 -4.55 -3.49 12.41
CA GLN A 28 -3.62 -4.45 11.80
C GLN A 28 -4.39 -5.68 11.27
N GLY A 29 -4.12 -6.08 10.03
CA GLY A 29 -4.83 -7.21 9.41
C GLY A 29 -4.97 -7.10 7.90
N VAL A 30 -5.85 -7.95 7.35
CA VAL A 30 -6.14 -8.03 5.92
C VAL A 30 -7.61 -7.68 5.66
N TYR A 31 -7.83 -6.76 4.74
CA TYR A 31 -9.14 -6.22 4.39
C TYR A 31 -9.37 -6.37 2.88
N ARG A 32 -10.49 -6.98 2.50
CA ARG A 32 -10.91 -7.11 1.10
C ARG A 32 -11.70 -5.89 0.70
N PHE A 33 -11.21 -5.23 -0.34
CA PHE A 33 -11.90 -4.17 -1.06
C PHE A 33 -12.42 -4.75 -2.38
N PRO A 34 -13.38 -4.07 -3.04
CA PRO A 34 -13.69 -4.34 -4.42
C PRO A 34 -12.42 -4.21 -5.29
N GLY A 35 -12.00 -5.33 -5.89
CA GLY A 35 -10.85 -5.37 -6.82
C GLY A 35 -9.47 -5.59 -6.20
N PHE A 36 -9.29 -5.48 -4.88
CA PHE A 36 -7.97 -5.70 -4.25
C PHE A 36 -8.07 -6.11 -2.78
N ALA A 37 -6.96 -6.61 -2.23
CA ALA A 37 -6.80 -6.85 -0.80
C ALA A 37 -5.77 -5.88 -0.22
N LEU A 38 -6.15 -5.17 0.84
CA LEU A 38 -5.30 -4.31 1.63
C LEU A 38 -4.73 -5.10 2.81
N TYR A 39 -3.42 -5.10 2.93
CA TYR A 39 -2.68 -5.66 4.05
C TYR A 39 -2.12 -4.49 4.86
N ILE A 40 -2.46 -4.44 6.14
CA ILE A 40 -1.84 -3.53 7.11
C ILE A 40 -0.93 -4.40 7.95
N ASP A 41 0.32 -4.55 7.51
CA ASP A 41 1.27 -5.51 8.08
C ASP A 41 1.88 -5.02 9.38
N TYR A 42 2.10 -3.71 9.48
CA TYR A 42 2.63 -3.06 10.66
C TYR A 42 1.96 -1.71 10.84
N VAL A 43 1.46 -1.47 12.05
CA VAL A 43 0.98 -0.15 12.47
C VAL A 43 2.05 0.48 13.35
N GLN A 44 2.42 1.72 13.06
CA GLN A 44 3.32 2.53 13.89
C GLN A 44 2.84 2.63 15.35
N GLY A 45 3.78 2.72 16.30
CA GLY A 45 3.50 2.71 17.74
C GLY A 45 3.15 4.09 18.32
N ASP A 46 3.65 5.14 17.69
CA ASP A 46 3.44 6.56 18.01
C ASP A 46 3.61 7.42 16.73
N PRO A 47 3.24 8.71 16.74
CA PRO A 47 3.33 9.59 15.56
C PRO A 47 4.74 9.85 15.01
N PHE A 48 5.78 9.56 15.78
CA PHE A 48 7.19 9.84 15.45
C PHE A 48 7.97 8.58 15.04
N ALA A 49 7.40 7.39 15.27
CA ALA A 49 7.95 6.12 14.84
C ALA A 49 8.03 6.00 13.31
N SER A 50 8.70 4.93 12.84
CA SER A 50 8.66 4.56 11.43
C SER A 50 7.21 4.34 10.96
N PRO A 51 6.84 4.81 9.75
CA PRO A 51 5.47 4.73 9.26
C PRO A 51 4.89 3.31 9.27
N SER A 52 3.56 3.22 9.33
CA SER A 52 2.85 1.97 9.08
C SER A 52 3.25 1.35 7.73
N ARG A 53 3.41 0.03 7.68
CA ARG A 53 3.71 -0.71 6.44
C ARG A 53 2.45 -1.38 5.93
N LEU A 54 2.11 -1.06 4.68
CA LEU A 54 0.95 -1.57 4.00
C LEU A 54 1.37 -2.25 2.70
N ARG A 55 0.61 -3.26 2.28
CA ARG A 55 0.71 -3.87 0.94
C ARG A 55 -0.66 -3.94 0.31
N VAL A 56 -0.72 -3.76 -1.00
CA VAL A 56 -1.92 -3.97 -1.80
C VAL A 56 -1.67 -5.16 -2.71
N ARG A 57 -2.63 -6.09 -2.77
CA ARG A 57 -2.63 -7.18 -3.76
C ARG A 57 -3.83 -7.03 -4.67
N VAL A 58 -3.56 -6.85 -5.94
CA VAL A 58 -4.56 -6.83 -7.00
C VAL A 58 -4.49 -8.17 -7.73
N PRO A 59 -5.60 -8.94 -7.82
CA PRO A 59 -5.62 -10.15 -8.62
C PRO A 59 -5.32 -9.84 -10.09
N GLN A 60 -4.61 -10.71 -10.79
CA GLN A 60 -4.30 -10.52 -12.20
C GLN A 60 -5.57 -10.43 -13.09
N SER A 61 -6.65 -11.09 -12.68
CA SER A 61 -7.97 -10.97 -13.34
C SER A 61 -8.56 -9.55 -13.28
N VAL A 62 -8.13 -8.73 -12.30
CA VAL A 62 -8.53 -7.32 -12.15
C VAL A 62 -7.47 -6.41 -12.77
N ALA A 63 -6.18 -6.69 -12.56
CA ALA A 63 -5.10 -5.85 -13.07
C ALA A 63 -4.99 -5.90 -14.61
N GLN A 64 -5.34 -7.05 -15.21
CA GLN A 64 -5.41 -7.27 -16.66
C GLN A 64 -4.14 -6.87 -17.44
N TYR A 65 -2.97 -6.84 -16.78
CA TYR A 65 -1.71 -6.61 -17.50
C TYR A 65 -1.49 -7.72 -18.53
N PRO A 66 -1.16 -7.42 -19.80
CA PRO A 66 -0.94 -8.47 -20.79
C PRO A 66 0.20 -9.40 -20.36
N ALA A 67 0.04 -10.72 -20.50
CA ALA A 67 1.08 -11.67 -20.08
C ALA A 67 2.46 -11.41 -20.74
N SER A 68 2.45 -10.80 -21.93
CA SER A 68 3.67 -10.40 -22.65
C SER A 68 4.45 -9.28 -21.98
N THR A 69 3.90 -8.56 -20.99
CA THR A 69 4.61 -7.50 -20.27
C THR A 69 5.41 -8.01 -19.07
N PHE A 70 5.21 -9.27 -18.66
CA PHE A 70 5.96 -9.91 -17.57
C PHE A 70 6.46 -11.32 -17.92
N SER A 71 6.39 -11.71 -19.19
CA SER A 71 6.79 -13.05 -19.66
C SER A 71 8.28 -13.38 -19.54
N SER A 72 9.15 -12.38 -19.37
CA SER A 72 10.58 -12.56 -19.13
C SER A 72 11.02 -11.69 -17.95
N ARG A 73 12.15 -12.06 -17.33
CA ARG A 73 12.71 -11.30 -16.19
C ARG A 73 12.89 -9.81 -16.52
N SER A 74 13.45 -9.48 -17.68
CA SER A 74 13.67 -8.08 -18.08
C SER A 74 12.36 -7.32 -18.28
N ARG A 75 11.35 -7.95 -18.88
CA ARG A 75 10.02 -7.36 -19.07
C ARG A 75 9.31 -7.14 -17.74
N ARG A 76 9.32 -8.14 -16.87
CA ARG A 76 8.77 -8.05 -15.50
C ARG A 76 9.41 -6.92 -14.72
N ILE A 77 10.76 -6.82 -14.70
CA ILE A 77 11.47 -5.74 -14.01
C ILE A 77 11.07 -4.37 -14.60
N GLY A 78 11.00 -4.26 -15.93
CA GLY A 78 10.57 -3.02 -16.59
C GLY A 78 9.14 -2.61 -16.19
N LEU A 79 8.21 -3.55 -16.18
CA LEU A 79 6.83 -3.33 -15.78
C LEU A 79 6.72 -2.95 -14.29
N GLU A 80 7.38 -3.69 -13.40
CA GLU A 80 7.41 -3.40 -11.96
C GLU A 80 7.91 -1.98 -11.68
N ASN A 81 9.02 -1.57 -12.33
CA ASN A 81 9.57 -0.23 -12.19
C ASN A 81 8.63 0.85 -12.76
N TYR A 82 8.00 0.59 -13.91
CA TYR A 82 7.02 1.51 -14.48
C TYR A 82 5.83 1.72 -13.54
N LEU A 83 5.23 0.64 -13.05
CA LEU A 83 4.09 0.70 -12.12
C LEU A 83 4.47 1.39 -10.80
N LEU A 84 5.68 1.16 -10.32
CA LEU A 84 6.20 1.79 -9.11
C LEU A 84 6.36 3.31 -9.28
N SER A 85 6.85 3.77 -10.44
CA SER A 85 6.91 5.20 -10.79
C SER A 85 5.53 5.84 -10.86
N VAL A 86 4.56 5.16 -11.50
CA VAL A 86 3.17 5.64 -11.60
C VAL A 86 2.54 5.74 -10.20
N PHE A 87 2.71 4.72 -9.36
CA PHE A 87 2.20 4.74 -7.99
C PHE A 87 2.87 5.84 -7.16
N ALA A 88 4.20 6.01 -7.27
CA ALA A 88 4.92 7.05 -6.54
C ALA A 88 4.41 8.46 -6.89
N LEU A 89 4.12 8.71 -8.16
CA LEU A 89 3.51 9.97 -8.60
C LEU A 89 2.12 10.16 -8.00
N ALA A 90 1.24 9.16 -8.14
CA ALA A 90 -0.11 9.21 -7.59
C ALA A 90 -0.12 9.36 -6.06
N ALA A 91 0.80 8.68 -5.37
CA ALA A 91 0.97 8.78 -3.92
C ALA A 91 1.40 10.19 -3.50
N ARG A 92 2.28 10.84 -4.27
CA ARG A 92 2.68 12.23 -4.03
C ARG A 92 1.53 13.22 -4.19
N GLU A 93 0.67 13.00 -5.19
CA GLU A 93 -0.51 13.83 -5.44
C GLU A 93 -1.61 13.61 -4.39
N ALA A 94 -1.79 12.37 -3.95
CA ALA A 94 -2.75 12.02 -2.90
C ALA A 94 -2.25 12.38 -1.49
N ALA A 95 -0.93 12.45 -1.29
CA ALA A 95 -0.33 12.86 -0.04
C ALA A 95 -0.62 14.34 0.21
N GLY A 96 -0.99 14.66 1.45
CA GLY A 96 -1.25 16.03 1.87
C GLY A 96 -0.99 16.15 3.36
N ARG A 97 -0.61 17.35 3.84
CA ARG A 97 -0.44 17.59 5.27
C ARG A 97 -1.81 17.55 5.95
N LYS A 98 -2.13 16.43 6.58
CA LYS A 98 -3.37 16.24 7.35
C LYS A 98 -3.03 16.12 8.83
N GLY A 99 -2.72 17.24 9.48
CA GLY A 99 -2.33 17.29 10.90
C GLY A 99 -0.85 17.62 11.13
N SER A 100 -0.29 17.16 12.25
CA SER A 100 1.10 17.44 12.65
C SER A 100 2.09 16.39 12.10
N GLY A 101 3.38 16.75 12.03
CA GLY A 101 4.45 15.84 11.61
C GLY A 101 4.29 15.33 10.18
N LYS A 102 4.37 14.00 10.01
CA LYS A 102 4.25 13.28 8.73
C LYS A 102 2.81 12.83 8.42
N SER A 103 1.82 13.41 9.09
CA SER A 103 0.42 12.98 8.92
C SER A 103 -0.09 13.26 7.51
N GLY A 104 -0.71 12.23 6.91
CA GLY A 104 -1.17 12.25 5.51
C GLY A 104 -0.07 11.94 4.48
N MET A 105 1.12 11.52 4.93
CA MET A 105 2.15 10.96 4.05
C MET A 105 1.72 9.60 3.50
N ILE A 106 1.82 9.45 2.18
CA ILE A 106 1.77 8.17 1.47
C ILE A 106 3.05 8.12 0.66
N ALA A 107 3.84 7.07 0.87
CA ALA A 107 5.13 6.90 0.20
C ALA A 107 5.34 5.44 -0.15
N ILE A 108 6.09 5.23 -1.22
CA ILE A 108 6.59 3.94 -1.65
C ILE A 108 8.09 4.11 -1.94
N ASP A 109 8.85 3.02 -1.88
CA ASP A 109 10.25 3.02 -2.33
C ASP A 109 10.29 3.25 -3.85
N ALA A 110 10.35 4.51 -4.27
CA ALA A 110 10.24 4.92 -5.66
C ALA A 110 11.54 4.61 -6.43
N PRO A 111 11.49 4.20 -7.70
CA PRO A 111 12.68 3.91 -8.47
C PRO A 111 13.39 5.21 -8.88
N GLY A 112 14.71 5.14 -8.98
CA GLY A 112 15.52 6.18 -9.65
C GLY A 112 15.55 5.98 -11.16
N GLN A 113 16.63 6.44 -11.81
CA GLN A 113 16.87 6.16 -13.23
C GLN A 113 17.18 4.68 -13.52
N GLU A 114 17.53 3.91 -12.49
CA GLU A 114 17.94 2.51 -12.59
C GLU A 114 16.75 1.53 -12.52
N LEU A 115 16.71 0.61 -13.49
CA LEU A 115 15.77 -0.51 -13.54
C LEU A 115 16.29 -1.70 -12.70
N LEU A 116 16.03 -1.65 -11.39
CA LEU A 116 16.40 -2.71 -10.45
C LEU A 116 15.20 -3.55 -10.04
N GLU A 117 15.48 -4.81 -9.69
CA GLU A 117 14.53 -5.71 -9.04
C GLU A 117 14.30 -5.25 -7.60
N ARG A 118 13.03 -5.05 -7.20
CA ARG A 118 12.64 -4.49 -5.90
C ARG A 118 11.44 -5.25 -5.32
N THR A 119 11.25 -5.14 -4.00
CA THR A 119 10.10 -5.74 -3.31
C THR A 119 8.88 -4.82 -3.23
N ALA A 120 9.05 -3.54 -3.59
CA ALA A 120 8.00 -2.52 -3.53
C ALA A 120 6.89 -2.71 -4.57
N MET A 121 7.18 -3.39 -5.68
CA MET A 121 6.22 -3.79 -6.71
C MET A 121 6.60 -5.17 -7.23
N GLN A 122 5.62 -6.08 -7.34
CA GLN A 122 5.84 -7.42 -7.84
C GLN A 122 4.69 -7.80 -8.78
N VAL A 123 5.04 -8.29 -9.97
CA VAL A 123 4.10 -8.84 -10.94
C VAL A 123 4.38 -10.35 -11.07
N PRO A 124 3.35 -11.20 -11.29
CA PRO A 124 3.53 -12.65 -11.43
C PRO A 124 4.51 -13.09 -12.51
#